data_AF-A0A398B3C2-F1
#
_entry.id   AF-A0A398B3C2-F1
#
_cell.length_a   1.000
_cell.length_b   1.000
_cell.length_c   1.000
_cell.angle_alpha   90.00
_cell.angle_beta   90.00
_cell.angle_gamma   90.00
#
_symmetry.space_group_name_H-M   'P 1'
#
loop_
_entity.id
_entity.type
_entity.pdbx_description
1 polymer ?
#
loop_
_entity_poly.entity_id
_entity_poly.type
_entity_poly.pdbx_seq_one_letter_code
_entity_poly.pdbx_strand_id
1 'polypeptide(L)'
;MIDFEKCYNVSLWKSKNESNINDFSYNISHSGEWVVCAVHLFPIGIDVEKVGKLHLDIAERYFTEEENRDLLDKSKDEQLSYFFDLWSRIQISCKCESR
;
A
#
# COMPACT_ATOMS: atom_id res chain seq x y z
N MET A 1 21.66 12.56 2.32
CA MET A 1 21.02 11.27 2.68
C MET A 1 19.53 11.49 2.46
N ILE A 2 18.91 10.80 1.51
CA ILE A 2 17.47 10.94 1.24
C ILE A 2 16.76 10.21 2.39
N ASP A 3 15.94 10.92 3.17
CA ASP A 3 15.10 10.32 4.20
C ASP A 3 14.07 9.41 3.52
N PHE A 4 14.26 8.09 3.63
CA PHE A 4 13.39 7.08 3.05
C PHE A 4 11.92 7.28 3.47
N GLU A 5 11.69 7.60 4.75
CA GLU A 5 10.35 7.76 5.34
C GLU A 5 9.62 9.04 4.91
N LYS A 6 10.31 10.04 4.34
CA LYS A 6 9.66 11.29 3.90
C LYS A 6 9.18 11.27 2.46
N CYS A 7 9.71 10.35 1.65
CA CYS A 7 9.47 10.32 0.21
C CYS A 7 8.74 9.06 -0.26
N TYR A 8 8.57 8.06 0.59
CA TYR A 8 7.92 6.80 0.23
C TYR A 8 6.90 6.37 1.28
N ASN A 9 5.73 5.93 0.83
CA ASN A 9 4.80 5.16 1.64
C ASN A 9 5.19 3.69 1.48
N VAL A 10 5.36 2.97 2.60
CA VAL A 10 5.57 1.53 2.59
C VAL A 10 4.50 0.87 3.43
N SER A 11 3.77 -0.04 2.81
CA SER A 11 2.65 -0.74 3.43
C SER A 11 2.91 -2.25 3.46
N LEU A 12 2.55 -2.89 4.58
CA LEU A 12 2.67 -4.33 4.77
C LEU A 12 1.33 -4.92 5.20
N TRP A 13 0.87 -5.94 4.50
CA TRP A 13 -0.28 -6.74 4.88
C TRP A 13 0.13 -8.17 5.19
N LYS A 14 -0.41 -8.73 6.26
CA LYS A 14 -0.24 -10.13 6.64
C LYS A 14 -1.59 -10.80 6.86
N SER A 15 -1.75 -12.01 6.34
CA SER A 15 -2.91 -12.85 6.67
C SER A 15 -2.91 -13.18 8.17
N LYS A 16 -4.10 -13.19 8.77
CA LYS A 16 -4.30 -13.63 10.16
C LYS A 16 -4.32 -15.15 10.30
N ASN A 17 -4.35 -15.88 9.20
CA ASN A 17 -4.56 -17.33 9.22
C ASN A 17 -3.22 -18.07 9.33
N GLU A 18 -2.97 -18.70 10.48
CA GLU A 18 -1.71 -19.39 10.79
C GLU A 18 -1.72 -20.89 10.42
N SER A 19 -2.75 -21.36 9.73
CA SER A 19 -3.10 -22.78 9.66
C SER A 19 -2.41 -23.62 8.57
N ASN A 20 -1.44 -23.07 7.82
CA ASN A 20 -0.61 -23.85 6.90
C ASN A 20 0.85 -23.38 6.94
N ILE A 21 1.69 -24.06 7.72
CA ILE A 21 3.09 -23.69 8.02
C ILE A 21 4.09 -24.23 6.97
N ASN A 22 3.65 -24.81 5.85
CA ASN A 22 4.55 -25.60 5.00
C ASN A 22 5.09 -24.89 3.74
N ASP A 23 4.70 -23.64 3.46
CA ASP A 23 5.22 -22.90 2.30
C ASP A 23 5.65 -21.47 2.66
N PHE A 24 6.83 -21.07 2.18
CA PHE A 24 7.28 -19.68 2.29
C PHE A 24 6.55 -18.81 1.27
N SER A 25 5.99 -17.70 1.74
CA SER A 25 5.40 -16.64 0.91
C SER A 25 6.34 -15.44 0.85
N TYR A 26 6.52 -14.87 -0.33
CA TYR A 26 7.22 -13.58 -0.50
C TYR A 26 6.35 -12.57 -1.21
N ASN A 27 6.66 -11.28 -1.24
CA ASN A 27 6.02 -10.32 -2.14
C ASN A 27 7.02 -9.20 -2.41
N ILE A 28 7.04 -8.68 -3.63
CA ILE A 28 8.00 -7.66 -4.06
C ILE A 28 7.21 -6.46 -4.57
N SER A 29 7.65 -5.26 -4.17
CA SER A 29 7.18 -4.02 -4.77
C SER A 29 8.36 -3.11 -5.09
N HIS A 30 8.17 -2.21 -6.04
CA HIS A 30 9.18 -1.24 -6.42
C HIS A 30 8.52 0.07 -6.82
N SER A 31 9.16 1.19 -6.49
CA SER A 31 8.72 2.53 -6.89
C SER A 31 9.92 3.47 -6.87
N GLY A 32 10.06 4.26 -7.94
CA GLY A 32 11.24 5.08 -8.17
C GLY A 32 12.51 4.23 -8.22
N GLU A 33 13.47 4.53 -7.35
CA GLU A 33 14.76 3.84 -7.25
C GLU A 33 14.76 2.70 -6.22
N TRP A 34 13.61 2.43 -5.59
CA TRP A 34 13.52 1.49 -4.48
C TRP A 34 12.81 0.22 -4.87
N VAL A 35 13.32 -0.89 -4.36
CA VAL A 35 12.71 -2.22 -4.39
C VAL A 35 12.60 -2.71 -2.95
N VAL A 36 11.43 -3.19 -2.56
CA VAL A 36 11.17 -3.80 -1.27
C VAL A 36 10.70 -5.24 -1.46
N CYS A 37 11.07 -6.10 -0.53
CA CYS A 37 10.66 -7.50 -0.52
C CYS A 37 10.24 -7.89 0.90
N ALA A 38 9.03 -8.43 1.03
CA ALA A 38 8.55 -9.04 2.26
C ALA A 38 8.58 -10.56 2.11
N VAL A 39 8.99 -11.27 3.17
CA VAL A 39 9.04 -12.73 3.22
C VAL A 39 8.44 -13.18 4.54
N HIS A 40 7.56 -14.18 4.49
CA HIS A 40 6.89 -14.73 5.67
C HIS A 40 6.46 -16.19 5.46
N LEU A 41 6.09 -16.86 6.54
CA LEU A 41 5.52 -18.22 6.53
C LEU A 41 4.01 -18.24 6.22
N PHE A 42 3.39 -17.08 6.03
CA PHE A 42 1.96 -16.93 5.74
C PHE A 42 1.80 -15.93 4.59
N PRO A 43 0.64 -15.89 3.91
CA PRO A 43 0.40 -14.91 2.86
C PRO A 43 0.70 -13.49 3.35
N ILE A 44 1.60 -12.84 2.62
CA ILE A 44 2.12 -11.50 2.91
C ILE A 44 2.10 -10.67 1.62
N GLY A 45 1.78 -9.40 1.75
CA GLY A 45 1.81 -8.42 0.65
C GLY A 45 2.57 -7.19 1.10
N ILE A 46 3.42 -6.65 0.22
CA ILE A 46 4.15 -5.40 0.48
C ILE A 46 3.93 -4.46 -0.69
N ASP A 47 3.84 -3.17 -0.38
CA ASP A 47 3.83 -2.14 -1.39
C ASP A 47 4.72 -0.97 -0.99
N VAL A 48 5.41 -0.39 -1.98
CA VAL A 48 6.20 0.84 -1.80
C VAL A 48 5.76 1.80 -2.89
N GLU A 49 5.44 3.02 -2.50
CA GLU A 49 5.01 4.06 -3.41
C GLU A 49 5.72 5.37 -3.14
N LYS A 50 6.24 6.00 -4.18
CA LYS A 50 6.87 7.31 -4.07
C LYS A 50 5.79 8.35 -3.79
N VAL A 51 5.86 8.97 -2.60
CA VAL A 51 4.96 10.06 -2.21
C VAL A 51 5.19 11.24 -3.14
N GLY A 52 4.13 11.63 -3.81
CA GLY A 52 4.09 12.70 -4.80
C GLY A 52 3.00 13.71 -4.49
N LYS A 53 2.38 14.25 -5.53
CA LYS A 53 1.21 15.11 -5.39
C LYS A 53 -0.05 14.26 -5.16
N LEU A 54 -1.04 14.83 -4.50
CA LEU A 54 -2.35 14.20 -4.37
C LEU A 54 -3.05 14.18 -5.73
N HIS A 55 -3.50 12.99 -6.15
CA HIS A 55 -4.18 12.74 -7.42
C HIS A 55 -5.64 12.34 -7.16
N LEU A 56 -6.51 13.34 -7.00
CA LEU A 56 -7.94 13.11 -6.69
C LEU A 56 -8.69 12.39 -7.82
N ASP A 57 -8.21 12.48 -9.05
CA ASP A 57 -8.74 11.75 -10.20
C ASP A 57 -8.53 10.24 -10.09
N ILE A 58 -7.44 9.80 -9.45
CA ILE A 58 -7.20 8.39 -9.12
C ILE A 58 -8.14 7.96 -7.99
N ALA A 59 -8.26 8.79 -6.95
CA ALA A 59 -9.15 8.51 -5.82
C ALA A 59 -10.61 8.28 -6.29
N GLU A 60 -11.12 9.18 -7.13
CA GLU A 60 -12.49 9.11 -7.64
C GLU A 60 -12.77 7.82 -8.44
N ARG A 61 -11.76 7.28 -9.14
CA ARG A 61 -11.92 6.09 -10.00
C ARG A 61 -11.77 4.76 -9.26
N TYR A 62 -10.89 4.71 -8.27
CA TYR A 62 -10.48 3.45 -7.64
C TYR A 62 -10.97 3.29 -6.20
N PHE A 63 -11.24 4.39 -5.49
CA PHE A 63 -11.72 4.33 -4.12
C PHE A 63 -13.25 4.25 -4.10
N THR A 64 -13.79 3.67 -3.05
CA THR A 64 -15.23 3.67 -2.80
C THR A 64 -15.76 5.08 -2.52
N GLU A 65 -17.08 5.29 -2.62
CA GLU A 65 -17.70 6.57 -2.28
C GLU A 65 -17.43 6.98 -0.81
N GLU A 66 -17.39 6.00 0.09
CA GLU A 66 -17.05 6.21 1.51
C GLU A 66 -15.61 6.65 1.69
N GLU A 67 -14.65 5.95 1.09
CA GLU A 67 -13.22 6.29 1.16
C GLU A 67 -12.91 7.66 0.53
N ASN A 68 -13.58 8.00 -0.58
CA ASN A 68 -13.47 9.33 -1.18
C ASN A 68 -14.00 10.44 -0.25
N ARG A 69 -15.15 10.20 0.39
CA ARG A 69 -15.70 11.15 1.37
C ARG A 69 -14.76 11.30 2.57
N ASP A 70 -14.26 10.19 3.10
CA ASP A 70 -13.35 10.18 4.24
C ASP A 70 -12.02 10.87 3.91
N LEU A 71 -11.51 10.71 2.68
CA LEU A 71 -10.36 11.43 2.17
C LEU A 71 -10.63 12.94 2.15
N LEU A 72 -11.78 13.39 1.63
CA LEU A 72 -12.10 14.81 1.54
C LEU A 72 -12.38 15.47 2.89
N ASP A 73 -12.84 14.71 3.89
CA ASP A 73 -13.11 15.19 5.25
C ASP A 73 -11.82 15.37 6.08
N LYS A 74 -10.71 14.74 5.68
CA LYS A 74 -9.41 14.88 6.34
C LYS A 74 -8.82 16.27 6.14
N SER A 75 -7.96 16.68 7.09
CA SER A 75 -7.18 17.91 6.95
C SER A 75 -6.22 17.80 5.75
N LYS A 76 -5.87 18.94 5.14
CA LYS A 76 -4.98 18.95 3.95
C LYS A 76 -3.65 18.23 4.18
N ASP A 77 -3.13 18.28 5.40
CA ASP A 77 -1.87 17.63 5.77
C ASP A 77 -2.00 16.10 5.87
N GLU A 78 -3.20 15.60 6.21
CA GLU A 78 -3.50 14.17 6.34
C GLU A 78 -4.03 13.53 5.06
N GLN A 79 -4.60 14.32 4.15
CA GLN A 79 -5.14 13.83 2.88
C GLN A 79 -4.10 13.07 2.06
N LEU A 80 -2.87 13.58 2.03
CA LEU A 80 -1.80 12.98 1.24
C LEU A 80 -1.42 11.60 1.79
N SER A 81 -1.18 11.49 3.10
CA SER A 81 -0.83 10.21 3.72
C SER A 81 -1.98 9.21 3.60
N TYR A 82 -3.21 9.65 3.86
CA TYR A 82 -4.39 8.80 3.77
C TYR A 82 -4.65 8.27 2.35
N PHE A 83 -4.45 9.11 1.33
CA PHE A 83 -4.53 8.69 -0.07
C PHE A 83 -3.55 7.56 -0.38
N PHE A 84 -2.27 7.71 -0.01
CA PHE A 84 -1.27 6.68 -0.29
C PHE A 84 -1.51 5.41 0.52
N ASP A 85 -2.06 5.51 1.74
CA ASP A 85 -2.46 4.32 2.52
C ASP A 85 -3.59 3.54 1.85
N LEU A 86 -4.61 4.23 1.33
CA LEU A 86 -5.70 3.59 0.58
C LEU A 86 -5.19 2.99 -0.73
N TRP A 87 -4.37 3.73 -1.47
CA TRP A 87 -3.78 3.28 -2.72
C TRP A 87 -2.94 2.01 -2.54
N SER A 88 -2.04 2.00 -1.57
CA SER A 88 -1.20 0.84 -1.25
C SER A 88 -2.03 -0.39 -0.89
N ARG A 89 -3.18 -0.22 -0.20
CA ARG A 89 -4.08 -1.33 0.12
C ARG A 89 -4.69 -1.96 -1.12
N ILE A 90 -5.12 -1.15 -2.09
CA ILE A 90 -5.66 -1.62 -3.36
C ILE A 90 -4.57 -2.38 -4.13
N GLN A 91 -3.37 -1.81 -4.22
CA GLN A 91 -2.22 -2.45 -4.88
C GLN A 91 -1.88 -3.81 -4.26
N ILE A 92 -1.82 -3.88 -2.94
CA ILE A 92 -1.57 -5.14 -2.21
C ILE A 92 -2.67 -6.16 -2.52
N SER A 93 -3.95 -5.76 -2.49
CA SER A 93 -5.07 -6.66 -2.78
C SER A 93 -4.93 -7.29 -4.16
N CYS A 94 -4.69 -6.48 -5.20
CA CYS A 94 -4.50 -6.97 -6.56
C CYS A 94 -3.28 -7.90 -6.70
N LYS A 95 -2.18 -7.62 -5.98
CA LYS A 95 -0.97 -8.45 -5.96
C LYS A 95 -1.17 -9.79 -5.24
N CYS A 96 -1.99 -9.81 -4.19
CA CYS A 96 -2.33 -11.02 -3.45
C CYS A 96 -3.31 -11.93 -4.22
N GLU A 97 -4.22 -11.36 -5.02
CA GLU A 97 -5.16 -12.10 -5.88
C GLU A 97 -4.52 -12.69 -7.14
N SER A 98 -3.37 -12.15 -7.56
CA SER A 98 -2.64 -12.60 -8.76
C SER A 98 -1.71 -13.80 -8.51
N ARG A 99 -1.97 -14.58 -7.46
CA ARG A 99 -1.21 -15.78 -7.07
C ARG A 99 -2.04 -17.04 -7.12
#